data_AF-A0A9X3XUC9-F1
#
_entry.id   AF-A0A9X3XUC9-F1
#
_cell.length_a   1.000
_cell.length_b   1.000
_cell.length_c   1.000
_cell.angle_alpha   90.00
_cell.angle_beta   90.00
_cell.angle_gamma   90.00
#
_symmetry.space_group_name_H-M   'P 1'
#
loop_
_entity.id
_entity.type
_entity.pdbx_description
1 polymer ?
#
loop_
_entity_poly.entity_id
_entity_poly.type
_entity_poly.pdbx_seq_one_letter_code
_entity_poly.pdbx_strand_id
1 'polypeptide(L)'
;MRIRFIPSESMSVQGKRNEVYKKYGKEWNIKEQGGGNGNWLLTKKSDILVNGKSYRSFVLNHYGKTRLTENLANKFREDLMNGVIQLQEVE
;
A
#
# COMPACT_ATOMS: atom_id res chain seq x y z
N MET A 1 2.29 -6.27 20.44
CA MET A 1 1.90 -6.25 19.01
C MET A 1 1.99 -4.82 18.47
N ARG A 2 2.73 -4.57 17.38
CA ARG A 2 2.87 -3.23 16.77
C ARG A 2 2.12 -3.18 15.45
N ILE A 3 1.11 -2.31 15.37
CA ILE A 3 0.27 -2.13 14.17
C ILE A 3 0.54 -0.73 13.59
N ARG A 4 0.97 -0.66 12.33
CA ARG A 4 1.30 0.61 11.65
C ARG A 4 0.54 0.74 10.35
N PHE A 5 -0.18 1.84 10.17
CA PHE A 5 -0.72 2.22 8.88
C PHE A 5 0.35 2.98 8.08
N ILE A 6 0.46 2.65 6.80
CA ILE A 6 1.30 3.35 5.83
C ILE A 6 0.35 4.00 4.82
N PRO A 7 0.34 5.34 4.71
CA PRO A 7 -0.53 6.01 3.76
C PRO A 7 -0.08 5.72 2.31
N SER A 8 -1.01 5.87 1.37
CA SER A 8 -0.65 5.87 -0.05
C SER A 8 0.11 7.15 -0.40
N GLU A 9 1.06 7.04 -1.32
CA GLU A 9 1.84 8.18 -1.81
C GLU A 9 1.72 8.28 -3.33
N SER A 10 1.81 9.50 -3.86
CA SER A 10 1.88 9.73 -5.30
C SER A 10 2.75 10.93 -5.62
N MET A 11 3.47 10.87 -6.73
CA MET A 11 4.19 12.01 -7.29
C MET A 11 4.29 11.89 -8.81
N SER A 12 4.53 13.02 -9.47
CA SER A 12 4.84 13.05 -10.90
C SER A 12 6.33 13.35 -11.09
N VAL A 13 6.95 12.66 -12.04
CA VAL A 13 8.33 12.93 -12.44
C VAL A 13 8.43 13.00 -13.96
N GLN A 14 9.43 13.72 -14.44
CA GLN A 14 9.79 13.77 -15.84
C GLN A 14 11.14 13.08 -16.05
N GLY A 15 11.28 12.29 -17.11
CA GLY A 15 12.53 11.62 -17.44
C GLY A 15 12.40 10.50 -18.46
N LYS A 16 13.53 9.92 -18.85
CA LYS A 16 13.55 8.77 -19.75
C LYS A 16 13.07 7.51 -19.00
N ARG A 17 12.34 6.64 -19.70
CA ARG A 17 11.80 5.38 -19.15
C ARG A 17 12.83 4.60 -18.32
N ASN A 18 14.02 4.34 -18.89
CA ASN A 18 15.04 3.53 -18.22
C ASN A 18 15.52 4.15 -16.90
N GLU A 19 15.65 5.47 -16.83
CA GLU A 19 16.10 6.17 -15.62
C GLU A 19 15.02 6.14 -14.52
N VAL A 20 13.76 6.38 -14.91
CA VAL A 20 12.63 6.35 -13.98
C VAL A 20 12.43 4.96 -13.40
N TYR A 21 12.45 3.92 -14.23
CA TYR A 21 12.32 2.54 -13.78
C TYR A 21 13.52 2.09 -12.93
N LYS A 22 14.75 2.48 -13.29
CA LYS A 22 15.94 2.17 -12.48
C LYS A 22 15.87 2.82 -11.09
N LYS A 23 15.40 4.06 -11.00
CA LYS A 23 15.35 4.82 -9.73
C LYS A 23 14.19 4.40 -8.84
N TYR A 24 13.00 4.16 -9.40
CA TYR A 24 11.77 4.01 -8.62
C TYR A 24 11.09 2.65 -8.74
N GLY A 25 11.43 1.84 -9.75
CA GLY A 25 10.68 0.63 -10.11
C GLY A 25 10.71 -0.50 -9.07
N LYS A 26 11.55 -0.41 -8.04
CA LYS A 26 11.55 -1.35 -6.92
C LYS A 26 10.39 -1.15 -5.96
N GLU A 27 9.98 0.10 -5.72
CA GLU A 27 9.03 0.43 -4.66
C GLU A 27 7.77 1.13 -5.16
N TRP A 28 7.83 1.75 -6.34
CA TRP A 28 6.73 2.54 -6.90
C TRP A 28 6.12 1.83 -8.09
N ASN A 29 4.79 1.91 -8.19
CA ASN A 29 4.11 1.62 -9.44
C ASN A 29 4.32 2.83 -10.37
N ILE A 30 4.75 2.57 -11.59
CA ILE A 30 5.08 3.59 -12.58
C ILE A 30 4.07 3.51 -13.72
N LYS A 31 3.41 4.63 -14.03
CA LYS A 31 2.49 4.75 -15.16
C LYS A 31 2.89 5.96 -16.00
N GLU A 32 3.05 5.77 -17.31
CA GLU A 32 3.30 6.87 -18.23
C GLU A 32 2.09 7.83 -18.30
N GLN A 33 2.38 9.11 -18.41
CA GLN A 33 1.41 10.18 -18.67
C GLN A 33 1.86 10.94 -19.92
N GLY A 34 0.92 11.30 -20.80
CA GLY A 34 1.23 12.19 -21.93
C GLY A 34 1.88 11.55 -23.16
N GLY A 35 1.79 10.22 -23.33
CA GLY A 35 1.99 9.56 -24.63
C GLY A 35 3.39 9.72 -25.25
N GLY A 36 4.46 9.52 -24.47
CA GLY A 36 5.84 9.56 -24.98
C GLY A 36 6.61 10.83 -24.63
N ASN A 37 5.99 11.83 -24.00
CA ASN A 37 6.66 13.07 -23.60
C ASN A 37 7.54 12.95 -22.34
N GLY A 38 7.66 11.74 -21.79
CA GLY A 38 8.52 11.45 -20.65
C GLY A 38 7.95 11.87 -19.30
N ASN A 39 6.63 12.07 -19.17
CA ASN A 39 5.96 12.27 -17.88
C ASN A 39 5.51 10.94 -17.28
N TRP A 40 5.70 10.76 -15.98
CA TRP A 40 5.40 9.53 -15.27
C TRP A 40 4.70 9.82 -13.95
N LEU A 41 3.59 9.14 -13.73
CA LEU A 41 2.91 9.07 -12.45
C LEU A 41 3.45 7.88 -11.64
N LEU A 42 3.99 8.19 -10.47
CA LEU A 42 4.46 7.22 -9.49
C LEU A 42 3.41 7.09 -8.40
N THR A 43 3.03 5.86 -8.06
CA THR A 43 2.10 5.59 -6.95
C THR A 43 2.57 4.46 -6.04
N LYS A 44 2.43 4.66 -4.74
CA LYS A 44 2.53 3.63 -3.70
C LYS A 44 1.15 3.40 -3.10
N LYS A 45 0.73 2.15 -3.02
CA LYS A 45 -0.51 1.78 -2.34
C LYS A 45 -0.29 1.92 -0.83
N SER A 46 -1.34 2.29 -0.10
CA SER A 46 -1.33 2.24 1.36
C SER A 46 -1.04 0.82 1.85
N ASP A 47 -0.63 0.66 3.09
CA ASP A 47 -0.44 -0.65 3.71
C ASP A 47 -0.80 -0.61 5.19
N ILE A 48 -0.98 -1.78 5.78
CA ILE A 48 -1.05 -1.96 7.22
C ILE A 48 -0.12 -3.09 7.62
N LEU A 49 0.85 -2.76 8.46
CA LEU A 49 1.84 -3.70 8.95
C LEU A 49 1.48 -4.13 10.37
N VAL A 50 1.46 -5.44 10.61
CA VAL A 50 1.40 -6.02 11.96
C VAL A 50 2.73 -6.71 12.21
N ASN A 51 3.47 -6.22 13.21
CA ASN A 51 4.84 -6.64 13.52
C ASN A 51 5.78 -6.64 12.29
N GLY A 52 5.57 -5.69 11.36
CA GLY A 52 6.38 -5.54 10.15
C GLY A 52 5.91 -6.36 8.94
N LYS A 53 4.99 -7.33 9.11
CA LYS A 53 4.37 -8.08 8.01
C LYS A 53 3.17 -7.34 7.46
N SER A 54 3.05 -7.27 6.13
CA SER A 54 1.91 -6.64 5.46
C SER A 54 0.64 -7.49 5.61
N TYR A 55 -0.46 -6.84 5.98
CA TYR A 55 -1.80 -7.43 6.08
C TYR A 55 -2.81 -6.75 5.14
N ARG A 56 -2.38 -5.89 4.20
CA ARG A 56 -3.28 -5.18 3.28
C ARG A 56 -4.30 -6.12 2.62
N SER A 57 -3.84 -7.20 1.99
CA SER A 57 -4.73 -8.11 1.26
C SER A 57 -5.73 -8.80 2.19
N PHE A 58 -5.27 -9.22 3.37
CA PHE A 58 -6.14 -9.81 4.40
C PHE A 58 -7.25 -8.83 4.79
N VAL A 59 -6.89 -7.58 5.14
CA VAL A 59 -7.87 -6.55 5.56
C VAL A 59 -8.87 -6.27 4.44
N LEU A 60 -8.39 -6.07 3.21
CA LEU A 60 -9.28 -5.81 2.07
C LEU A 60 -10.26 -6.96 1.82
N ASN A 61 -9.79 -8.21 1.88
CA ASN A 61 -10.63 -9.38 1.69
C ASN A 61 -11.64 -9.55 2.84
N HIS A 62 -11.18 -9.43 4.09
CA HIS A 62 -12.01 -9.61 5.28
C HIS A 62 -13.18 -8.61 5.33
N TYR A 63 -12.94 -7.35 4.99
CA TYR A 63 -13.99 -6.31 5.00
C TYR A 63 -14.70 -6.11 3.65
N GLY A 64 -14.37 -6.91 2.63
CA GLY A 64 -14.92 -6.76 1.27
C GLY A 64 -14.66 -5.38 0.66
N LYS A 65 -13.46 -4.81 0.86
CA LYS A 65 -13.08 -3.48 0.36
C LYS A 65 -12.02 -3.57 -0.72
N THR A 66 -12.02 -2.61 -1.64
CA THR A 66 -11.03 -2.51 -2.72
C THR A 66 -9.88 -1.54 -2.39
N ARG A 67 -10.05 -0.69 -1.38
CA ARG A 67 -9.08 0.33 -0.96
C ARG A 67 -8.90 0.31 0.55
N LEU A 68 -7.64 0.44 0.98
CA LEU A 68 -7.27 0.50 2.39
C LEU A 68 -7.16 1.96 2.81
N THR A 69 -8.17 2.47 3.49
CA THR A 69 -8.19 3.81 4.07
C THR A 69 -7.66 3.75 5.51
N GLU A 70 -7.30 4.91 6.06
CA GLU A 70 -6.88 5.00 7.46
C GLU A 70 -8.00 4.59 8.42
N ASN A 71 -9.26 4.97 8.14
CA ASN A 71 -10.41 4.53 8.93
C ASN A 71 -10.58 3.01 8.92
N LEU A 72 -10.38 2.36 7.77
CA LEU A 72 -10.43 0.89 7.69
C LEU A 72 -9.27 0.25 8.47
N ALA A 73 -8.08 0.84 8.41
CA ALA A 73 -6.92 0.41 9.18
C ALA A 73 -7.15 0.58 10.70
N ASN A 74 -7.79 1.67 11.14
CA ASN A 74 -8.16 1.90 12.53
C ASN A 74 -9.21 0.89 13.01
N LYS A 75 -10.26 0.66 12.22
CA LYS A 75 -11.25 -0.39 12.51
C LYS A 75 -10.60 -1.77 12.65
N PHE A 76 -9.71 -2.14 11.72
CA PHE A 76 -8.98 -3.40 11.84
C PHE A 76 -8.13 -3.49 13.12
N ARG A 77 -7.48 -2.39 13.52
CA ARG A 77 -6.74 -2.34 14.78
C ARG A 77 -7.65 -2.60 15.97
N GLU A 78 -8.81 -1.96 16.03
CA GLU A 78 -9.80 -2.14 17.09
C GLU A 78 -10.33 -3.58 17.12
N ASP A 79 -10.75 -4.12 15.97
CA ASP A 79 -11.28 -5.48 15.86
C ASP A 79 -10.23 -6.54 16.28
N LEU A 80 -8.95 -6.29 15.98
CA LEU A 80 -7.84 -7.15 16.42
C LEU A 80 -7.55 -7.02 17.92
N MET A 81 -7.60 -5.81 18.48
CA MET A 81 -7.38 -5.58 19.92
C MET A 81 -8.54 -6.12 20.77
N ASN A 82 -9.76 -6.08 20.24
CA ASN A 82 -10.96 -6.60 20.91
C ASN A 82 -11.15 -8.11 20.70
N GLY A 83 -10.28 -8.77 19.93
CA GLY A 83 -10.35 -10.21 19.67
C GLY A 83 -11.45 -10.65 18.69
N VAL A 84 -12.09 -9.70 18.00
CA VAL A 84 -13.04 -9.97 16.90
C VAL A 84 -12.32 -10.64 15.72
N ILE A 85 -11.09 -10.20 15.47
CA ILE A 85 -10.19 -10.79 14.48
C ILE A 85 -9.04 -11.47 15.22
N GLN A 86 -8.73 -12.69 14.82
CA GLN A 86 -7.54 -13.41 15.24
C GLN A 86 -6.64 -13.61 14.03
N LEU A 87 -5.38 -13.17 14.14
CA LEU A 87 -4.38 -13.45 13.12
C LEU A 87 -3.80 -14.82 13.43
N GLN A 88 -4.03 -15.79 12.54
CA GLN A 88 -3.32 -17.05 12.63
C GLN A 88 -1.87 -16.80 12.19
N GLU A 89 -0.92 -17.15 13.06
CA GLU A 89 0.47 -17.29 12.64
C GLU A 89 0.54 -18.45 11.68
N VAL A 90 0.66 -18.15 10.40
CA VAL A 90 1.09 -19.16 9.43
C VAL A 90 2.60 -19.22 9.57
N GLU A 91 3.08 -20.31 10.15
CA GLU A 91 4.50 -20.70 10.26
C GLU A 91 5.23 -20.59 8.92
#